data_AF-A0AAU0LRH8-F1
#
_entry.id   AF-A0AAU0LRH8-F1
#
_cell.length_a   1.000
_cell.length_b   1.000
_cell.length_c   1.000
_cell.angle_alpha   90.00
_cell.angle_beta   90.00
_cell.angle_gamma   90.00
#
_symmetry.space_group_name_H-M   'P 1'
#
loop_
_entity.id
_entity.type
_entity.pdbx_description
1 polymer ?
#
loop_
_entity_poly.entity_id
_entity_poly.type
_entity_poly.pdbx_seq_one_letter_code
_entity_poly.pdbx_strand_id
1 'polypeptide(L)'
;MNSHCDYCGLRYEREPGYFYGAMYVTYAFSIAEMVTACMATYILTGNDSSFILYATVAIMSVVLMSPFNYRYSRIVLMYWLTPGLRYDPNVKKKEVDVKASA
;
A
#
# COMPACT_ATOMS: atom_id res chain seq x y z
N MET A 1 -6.96 -10.69 -13.90
CA MET A 1 -6.89 -10.85 -12.43
C MET A 1 -7.65 -12.11 -12.08
N ASN A 2 -6.98 -13.10 -11.50
CA ASN A 2 -7.69 -14.26 -10.97
C ASN A 2 -8.55 -13.79 -9.78
N SER A 3 -9.79 -14.27 -9.68
CA SER A 3 -10.68 -13.91 -8.57
C SER A 3 -10.32 -14.66 -7.28
N HIS A 4 -9.69 -15.83 -7.44
CA HIS A 4 -9.22 -16.69 -6.36
C HIS A 4 -7.76 -17.05 -6.57
N CYS A 5 -7.06 -17.36 -5.48
CA CYS A 5 -5.70 -17.90 -5.53
C CYS A 5 -5.71 -19.36 -6.01
N ASP A 6 -4.86 -19.70 -6.98
CA ASP A 6 -4.81 -21.07 -7.52
C ASP A 6 -4.23 -22.10 -6.53
N TYR A 7 -3.43 -21.64 -5.55
CA TYR A 7 -2.83 -22.50 -4.52
C TYR A 7 -3.78 -22.73 -3.34
N CYS A 8 -4.23 -21.66 -2.68
CA CYS A 8 -5.03 -21.76 -1.46
C CYS A 8 -6.54 -21.55 -1.67
N GLY A 9 -6.99 -21.15 -2.86
CA GLY A 9 -8.40 -20.87 -3.13
C GLY A 9 -8.93 -19.56 -2.52
N LEU A 10 -8.08 -18.74 -1.89
CA LEU A 10 -8.50 -17.48 -1.28
C LEU A 10 -9.09 -16.53 -2.33
N ARG A 11 -10.31 -16.04 -2.08
CA ARG A 11 -10.91 -14.95 -2.86
C ARG A 11 -10.19 -13.63 -2.56
N TYR A 12 -9.63 -12.99 -3.58
CA TYR A 12 -8.87 -11.73 -3.40
C TYR A 12 -9.76 -10.56 -2.99
N GLU A 13 -10.99 -10.50 -3.53
CA GLU A 13 -12.01 -9.53 -3.13
C GLU A 13 -13.04 -10.20 -2.22
N ARG A 14 -12.83 -10.13 -0.90
CA ARG A 14 -13.80 -10.65 0.09
C ARG A 14 -15.05 -9.80 0.15
N GLU A 15 -14.87 -8.49 0.14
CA GLU A 15 -15.93 -7.49 0.24
C GLU A 15 -15.93 -6.60 -1.01
N PRO A 16 -17.11 -6.14 -1.47
CA PRO A 16 -17.18 -5.18 -2.56
C PRO A 16 -16.40 -3.92 -2.16
N GLY A 17 -15.35 -3.60 -2.92
CA GLY A 17 -14.50 -2.45 -2.64
C GLY A 17 -13.36 -2.67 -1.64
N TYR A 18 -13.02 -3.93 -1.31
CA TYR A 18 -11.89 -4.25 -0.41
C TYR A 18 -10.58 -3.52 -0.78
N PHE A 19 -10.29 -3.37 -2.08
CA PHE A 19 -9.09 -2.68 -2.55
C PHE A 19 -9.12 -1.15 -2.39
N TYR A 20 -10.28 -0.52 -2.13
CA TYR A 20 -10.32 0.91 -1.81
C TYR A 20 -9.57 1.22 -0.51
N GLY A 21 -9.55 0.28 0.45
CA GLY A 21 -8.74 0.44 1.66
C GLY A 21 -7.25 0.58 1.33
N ALA A 22 -6.72 -0.24 0.42
CA ALA A 22 -5.32 -0.13 -0.03
C ALA A 22 -5.04 1.17 -0.80
N MET A 23 -6.04 1.73 -1.48
CA MET A 23 -5.93 3.04 -2.12
C MET A 23 -5.73 4.16 -1.08
N TYR A 24 -6.50 4.17 0.01
CA TYR A 24 -6.34 5.15 1.08
C TYR A 24 -4.98 5.04 1.78
N VAL A 25 -4.51 3.82 2.03
CA VAL A 25 -3.17 3.61 2.61
C VAL A 25 -2.07 4.14 1.67
N THR A 26 -2.22 3.94 0.36
CA THR A 26 -1.27 4.47 -0.63
C THR A 26 -1.25 6.00 -0.60
N TYR A 27 -2.41 6.63 -0.49
CA TYR A 27 -2.51 8.08 -0.38
C TYR A 27 -1.79 8.63 0.87
N ALA A 28 -1.96 7.96 2.02
CA ALA A 28 -1.24 8.32 3.24
C ALA A 28 0.29 8.20 3.07
N PHE A 29 0.77 7.14 2.43
CA PHE A 29 2.20 6.98 2.14
C PHE A 29 2.73 8.05 1.19
N SER A 30 2.00 8.37 0.13
CA SER A 30 2.40 9.43 -0.82
C SER A 30 2.52 10.80 -0.14
N ILE A 31 1.59 11.15 0.76
CA ILE A 31 1.69 12.39 1.53
C ILE A 31 2.93 12.39 2.42
N ALA A 32 3.13 11.31 3.20
CA ALA A 32 4.26 11.21 4.11
C ALA A 32 5.60 11.30 3.34
N GLU A 33 5.68 10.64 2.19
CA GLU A 33 6.84 10.69 1.31
C GLU A 33 7.09 12.10 0.77
N MET A 34 6.07 12.76 0.21
CA MET A 34 6.21 14.13 -0.32
C MET A 34 6.67 15.11 0.76
N VAL A 35 6.08 15.05 1.95
CA VAL A 35 6.47 15.92 3.07
C VAL A 35 7.91 15.66 3.47
N THR A 36 8.30 14.39 3.57
CA THR A 36 9.68 14.00 3.93
C THR A 36 10.68 14.45 2.87
N ALA A 37 10.37 14.29 1.59
CA ALA A 37 11.23 14.69 0.48
C ALA A 37 11.40 16.23 0.39
N CYS A 38 10.30 16.97 0.56
CA CYS A 38 10.36 18.44 0.63
C CYS A 38 11.19 18.91 1.83
N MET A 39 10.96 18.34 3.02
CA MET A 39 11.72 18.69 4.21
C MET A 39 13.21 18.37 4.07
N ALA A 40 13.54 17.20 3.52
CA ALA A 40 14.92 16.82 3.23
C ALA A 40 15.59 17.80 2.25
N THR A 41 14.86 18.24 1.22
CA THR A 41 15.36 19.23 0.23
C THR A 41 15.67 20.57 0.88
N TYR A 42 14.80 21.05 1.78
CA TYR A 42 15.02 22.27 2.55
C TYR A 42 16.28 22.17 3.41
N ILE A 43 16.43 21.07 4.17
CA ILE A 43 17.59 20.88 5.06
C ILE A 43 18.90 20.77 4.28
N LEU A 44 18.90 20.10 3.13
CA LEU A 44 20.11 19.89 2.31
C LEU A 44 20.52 21.13 1.51
N THR A 45 19.55 21.89 1.01
CA THR A 45 19.80 22.98 0.06
C THR A 45 19.74 24.36 0.72
N GLY A 46 19.01 24.50 1.83
CA GLY A 46 18.75 25.79 2.48
C GLY A 46 17.91 26.77 1.64
N ASN A 47 17.36 26.31 0.51
CA ASN A 47 16.62 27.13 -0.46
C ASN A 47 15.12 27.05 -0.16
N ASP A 48 14.52 28.16 0.23
CA ASP A 48 13.09 28.30 0.56
C ASP A 48 12.24 28.87 -0.60
N SER A 49 12.90 29.44 -1.61
CA SER A 49 12.25 30.32 -2.58
C SER A 49 11.82 29.61 -3.87
N SER A 50 12.38 28.43 -4.14
CA SER A 50 12.26 27.78 -5.46
C SER A 50 11.12 26.75 -5.52
N PHE A 51 9.91 27.21 -5.84
CA PHE A 51 8.73 26.34 -5.98
C PHE A 51 8.95 25.15 -6.94
N ILE A 52 9.63 25.38 -8.06
CA ILE A 52 9.89 24.35 -9.08
C ILE A 52 10.73 23.19 -8.52
N LEU A 53 11.71 23.48 -7.63
CA LEU A 53 12.53 22.44 -7.01
C LEU A 53 11.66 21.53 -6.12
N TYR A 54 10.82 22.11 -5.27
CA TYR A 54 9.94 21.34 -4.40
C TYR A 54 8.91 20.52 -5.18
N ALA A 55 8.30 21.10 -6.21
CA ALA A 55 7.34 20.40 -7.06
C ALA A 55 7.99 19.21 -7.80
N THR A 56 9.18 19.41 -8.38
CA THR A 56 9.89 18.36 -9.10
C THR A 56 10.35 17.23 -8.17
N VAL A 57 10.91 17.55 -7.00
CA VAL A 57 11.33 16.55 -6.01
C VAL A 57 10.12 15.76 -5.47
N ALA A 58 9.03 16.43 -5.14
CA ALA A 58 7.82 15.77 -4.64
C ALA A 58 7.26 14.79 -5.67
N ILE A 59 7.15 15.19 -6.95
CA ILE A 59 6.67 14.29 -8.01
C ILE A 59 7.65 13.14 -8.26
N MET A 60 8.95 13.44 -8.35
CA MET A 60 9.98 12.44 -8.61
C MET A 60 10.04 11.37 -7.51
N SER A 61 9.94 11.78 -6.24
CA SER A 61 9.94 10.84 -5.11
C SER A 61 8.80 9.82 -5.23
N VAL A 62 7.56 10.30 -5.33
CA VAL A 62 6.36 9.44 -5.44
C VAL A 62 6.40 8.55 -6.68
N VAL A 63 6.89 9.05 -7.83
CA VAL A 63 6.99 8.24 -9.06
C VAL A 63 8.03 7.13 -8.92
N LEU A 64 9.19 7.43 -8.33
CA LEU A 64 10.23 6.43 -8.09
C LEU A 64 9.80 5.37 -7.08
N MET A 65 9.07 5.77 -6.04
CA MET A 65 8.62 4.89 -4.96
C MET A 65 7.26 4.24 -5.21
N SER A 66 6.57 4.64 -6.28
CA SER A 66 5.28 4.11 -6.73
C SER A 66 5.14 2.58 -6.62
N PRO A 67 6.05 1.73 -7.17
CA PRO A 67 5.91 0.28 -7.08
C PRO A 67 5.99 -0.24 -5.63
N PHE A 68 6.75 0.44 -4.75
CA PHE A 68 6.84 0.09 -3.34
C PHE A 68 5.58 0.49 -2.59
N ASN A 69 5.10 1.73 -2.80
CA ASN A 69 3.88 2.25 -2.17
C ASN A 69 2.69 1.32 -2.45
N TYR A 70 2.47 0.93 -3.71
CA TYR A 70 1.36 0.03 -4.05
C TYR A 70 1.50 -1.37 -3.43
N ARG A 71 2.72 -1.91 -3.33
CA ARG A 71 2.95 -3.24 -2.75
C ARG A 71 2.74 -3.23 -1.24
N TYR A 72 3.30 -2.25 -0.54
CA TYR A 72 3.18 -2.15 0.91
C TYR A 72 1.77 -1.80 1.35
N SER A 73 1.04 -0.95 0.61
CA SER A 73 -0.35 -0.62 0.94
C SER A 73 -1.26 -1.86 0.99
N ARG A 74 -1.03 -2.84 0.10
CA ARG A 74 -1.78 -4.10 0.11
C ARG A 74 -1.42 -5.01 1.29
N ILE A 75 -0.16 -5.00 1.70
CA ILE A 75 0.30 -5.73 2.89
C ILE A 75 -0.31 -5.11 4.14
N VAL A 76 -0.26 -3.78 4.26
CA VAL A 76 -0.87 -3.05 5.38
C VAL A 76 -2.37 -3.29 5.45
N LEU A 77 -3.09 -3.25 4.32
CA LEU A 77 -4.51 -3.58 4.29
C LEU A 77 -4.78 -4.98 4.90
N MET A 78 -4.01 -5.98 4.48
CA MET A 78 -4.16 -7.37 4.93
C MET A 78 -3.87 -7.53 6.44
N TYR A 79 -2.79 -6.92 6.95
CA TYR A 79 -2.36 -7.11 8.34
C TYR A 79 -3.04 -6.19 9.35
N TRP A 80 -3.36 -4.95 8.97
CA TRP A 80 -3.89 -3.93 9.89
C TRP A 80 -5.40 -3.78 9.79
N LEU A 81 -5.94 -3.70 8.58
CA LEU A 81 -7.38 -3.50 8.37
C LEU A 81 -8.17 -4.82 8.33
N THR A 82 -7.53 -5.97 8.14
CA THR A 82 -8.17 -7.28 8.15
C THR A 82 -7.52 -8.22 9.16
N PRO A 83 -7.70 -8.00 10.48
CA PRO A 83 -6.97 -8.70 11.54
C PRO A 83 -7.14 -10.24 11.60
N GLY A 84 -7.96 -10.86 10.73
CA GLY A 84 -8.09 -12.32 10.59
C GLY A 84 -7.28 -12.95 9.44
N LEU A 85 -6.69 -12.15 8.54
CA LEU A 85 -6.03 -12.65 7.33
C LEU A 85 -4.51 -12.57 7.49
N ARG A 86 -3.93 -13.58 8.14
CA ARG A 86 -2.47 -13.72 8.28
C ARG A 86 -1.92 -14.72 7.26
N TYR A 87 -0.70 -14.46 6.80
CA TYR A 87 0.02 -15.45 6.02
C TYR A 87 0.30 -16.69 6.88
N ASP A 88 -0.15 -17.84 6.41
CA ASP A 88 0.12 -19.13 7.04
C ASP A 88 0.60 -20.10 5.94
N PRO A 89 1.85 -20.58 6.03
CA PRO A 89 2.47 -21.40 4.99
C PRO A 89 1.86 -22.81 4.86
N ASN A 90 1.09 -23.28 5.85
CA ASN A 90 0.54 -24.63 5.86
C ASN A 90 -0.93 -24.73 5.42
N VAL A 91 -1.54 -23.60 5.03
CA VAL A 91 -2.97 -23.51 4.71
C VAL A 91 -3.35 -24.38 3.52
N LYS A 92 -4.32 -25.27 3.74
CA LYS A 92 -4.95 -26.07 2.68
C LYS A 92 -6.26 -25.42 2.23
N LYS A 93 -6.64 -25.64 0.97
CA LYS A 93 -7.80 -25.01 0.29
C LYS A 93 -9.11 -25.00 1.10
N LYS A 94 -9.38 -26.04 1.91
CA LYS A 94 -10.60 -26.16 2.73
C LYS A 94 -10.63 -25.29 3.99
N GLU A 95 -9.47 -24.87 4.52
CA GLU A 95 -9.39 -24.07 5.76
C GLU A 95 -9.61 -22.57 5.50
N VAL A 96 -9.45 -22.13 4.25
CA VAL A 96 -9.58 -20.74 3.84
C VAL A 96 -11.05 -20.29 3.81
N ASP A 97 -11.94 -21.14 3.31
CA ASP A 97 -13.38 -20.82 3.22
C ASP A 97 -14.03 -20.66 4.61
N VAL A 98 -13.56 -21.40 5.62
CA VAL A 98 -14.09 -21.32 7.00
C VAL A 98 -13.72 -20.00 7.68
N LYS A 99 -12.48 -19.51 7.51
CA LYS A 99 -12.05 -18.20 8.01
C LYS A 99 -12.52 -17.03 7.12
N ALA A 100 -13.10 -17.34 5.96
CA ALA A 100 -13.64 -16.33 5.05
C ALA A 100 -15.06 -15.87 5.43
N SER A 101 -15.84 -16.74 6.07
CA SER A 101 -17.23 -16.51 6.46
C SER A 101 -17.48 -16.33 7.96
N ALA A 102 -16.44 -16.45 8.79
CA ALA A 102 -16.44 -16.11 10.21
C ALA A 102 -15.76 -14.76 10.44
#